data_AF-A0A8T7GM22-F1
#
_entry.id   AF-A0A8T7GM22-F1
#
_cell.length_a   1.000
_cell.length_b   1.000
_cell.length_c   1.000
_cell.angle_alpha   90.00
_cell.angle_beta   90.00
_cell.angle_gamma   90.00
#
_symmetry.space_group_name_H-M   'P 1'
#
loop_
_entity.id
_entity.type
_entity.pdbx_description
1 polymer ?
#
loop_
_entity_poly.entity_id
_entity_poly.type
_entity_poly.pdbx_seq_one_letter_code
_entity_poly.pdbx_strand_id
1 'polypeptide(L)'
;MEGIWYNELGSKMIIDSINDGQIIGNYETTVGSAQGLYTLSGRTEKNVKSQENQSIGWVVVWDNEITNNNCVTSWSGQLQEIEGEEVIHAYWMLTIETVPGSNWKSTLIGYDTFKRTIPTASVINKHVNSRSVSHPL
;
A
#
# COMPACT_ATOMS: atom_id res chain seq x y z
N MET A 1 -0.51 3.55 -14.56
CA MET A 1 -0.03 3.07 -13.25
C MET A 1 1.03 3.97 -12.59
N GLU A 2 2.08 4.43 -13.27
CA GLU A 2 3.03 5.41 -12.67
C GLU A 2 2.33 6.66 -12.11
N GLY A 3 2.96 7.33 -11.15
CA GLY A 3 2.45 8.51 -10.47
C GLY A 3 1.90 8.24 -9.07
N ILE A 4 1.10 9.17 -8.56
CA ILE A 4 0.60 9.17 -7.18
C ILE A 4 -0.74 8.44 -7.09
N TRP A 5 -0.89 7.70 -6.01
CA TRP A 5 -2.08 6.97 -5.60
C TRP A 5 -2.36 7.23 -4.13
N TYR A 6 -3.63 7.33 -3.75
CA TYR A 6 -4.08 7.55 -2.38
C TYR A 6 -4.98 6.41 -1.96
N ASN A 7 -4.71 5.79 -0.81
CA ASN A 7 -5.70 4.88 -0.21
C ASN A 7 -6.80 5.66 0.52
N GLU A 8 -7.83 4.95 0.98
CA GLU A 8 -8.96 5.53 1.71
C GLU A 8 -8.58 6.18 3.05
N LEU A 9 -7.38 5.89 3.57
CA LEU A 9 -6.83 6.45 4.82
C LEU A 9 -6.01 7.74 4.57
N GLY A 10 -5.84 8.14 3.30
CA GLY A 10 -5.04 9.30 2.91
C GLY A 10 -3.54 9.03 2.76
N SER A 11 -3.09 7.78 2.94
CA SER A 11 -1.70 7.39 2.66
C SER A 11 -1.42 7.48 1.17
N LYS A 12 -0.19 7.89 0.81
CA LYS A 12 0.27 8.08 -0.55
C LYS A 12 1.20 6.95 -0.98
N MET A 13 0.87 6.31 -2.08
CA MET A 13 1.78 5.45 -2.83
C MET A 13 2.27 6.22 -4.05
N ILE A 14 3.57 6.41 -4.17
CA ILE A 14 4.24 7.14 -5.24
C ILE A 14 5.01 6.12 -6.08
N ILE A 15 4.51 5.82 -7.28
CA ILE A 15 5.20 4.92 -8.22
C ILE A 15 6.06 5.78 -9.13
N ASP A 16 7.38 5.78 -8.86
CA ASP A 16 8.35 6.59 -9.59
C ASP A 16 8.69 6.01 -10.96
N SER A 17 8.77 4.68 -11.07
CA SER A 17 9.00 4.03 -12.36
C SER A 17 8.49 2.59 -12.41
N ILE A 18 8.12 2.16 -13.62
CA ILE A 18 7.82 0.77 -13.96
C ILE A 18 8.71 0.32 -15.11
N ASN A 19 9.73 -0.49 -14.81
CA ASN A 19 10.69 -0.99 -15.79
C ASN A 19 10.66 -2.51 -15.83
N ASP A 20 10.32 -3.10 -16.97
CA ASP A 20 10.23 -4.56 -17.14
C ASP A 20 9.35 -5.26 -16.07
N GLY A 21 8.23 -4.62 -15.75
CA GLY A 21 7.31 -5.04 -14.69
C GLY A 21 7.86 -4.84 -13.27
N GLN A 22 9.03 -4.23 -13.07
CA GLN A 22 9.54 -3.85 -11.75
C GLN A 22 8.95 -2.51 -11.35
N ILE A 23 8.36 -2.44 -10.16
CA ILE A 23 7.88 -1.21 -9.55
C ILE A 23 8.92 -0.71 -8.57
N ILE A 24 9.31 0.54 -8.71
CA ILE A 24 10.14 1.28 -7.75
C ILE A 24 9.40 2.55 -7.40
N GLY A 25 9.37 2.87 -6.11
CA GLY A 25 8.67 4.04 -5.63
C GLY A 25 8.88 4.28 -4.15
N ASN A 26 7.98 5.08 -3.59
CA ASN A 26 7.92 5.39 -2.18
C ASN A 26 6.50 5.29 -1.65
N TYR A 27 6.38 5.08 -0.35
CA TYR A 27 5.13 5.10 0.38
C TYR A 27 5.22 6.10 1.53
N GLU A 28 4.19 6.91 1.69
CA GLU A 28 4.04 7.87 2.78
C GLU A 28 2.70 7.60 3.46
N THR A 29 2.69 7.40 4.77
CA THR A 29 1.43 7.33 5.52
C THR A 29 1.20 8.62 6.29
N THR A 30 -0.07 9.04 6.35
CA THR A 30 -0.49 10.23 7.10
C THR A 30 -1.09 9.86 8.46
N VAL A 31 -1.05 8.58 8.85
CA VAL A 31 -1.69 8.02 10.03
C VAL A 31 -0.75 7.03 10.72
N GLY A 32 -0.83 6.95 12.05
CA GLY A 32 0.05 6.09 12.86
C GLY A 32 1.41 6.71 13.19
N SER A 33 2.38 5.86 13.53
CA SER A 33 3.69 6.24 14.06
C SER A 33 4.78 6.42 12.98
N ALA A 34 4.53 5.93 11.77
CA ALA A 34 5.46 6.02 10.65
C ALA A 34 5.63 7.47 10.15
N GLN A 35 6.89 7.92 10.04
CA GLN A 35 7.21 9.28 9.56
C GLN A 35 8.06 9.25 8.29
N GLY A 36 7.80 10.18 7.38
CA GLY A 36 8.56 10.33 6.13
C GLY A 36 8.22 9.30 5.06
N LEU A 37 9.14 9.16 4.10
CA LEU A 37 9.01 8.25 2.97
C LEU A 37 9.66 6.90 3.29
N TYR A 38 8.99 5.83 2.88
CA TYR A 38 9.51 4.47 2.92
C TYR A 38 9.67 3.94 1.50
N THR A 39 10.76 3.23 1.23
CA THR A 39 10.96 2.63 -0.08
C THR A 39 9.88 1.58 -0.34
N LEU A 40 9.30 1.66 -1.53
CA LEU A 40 8.35 0.70 -2.06
C LEU A 40 9.00 -0.03 -3.23
N SER A 41 8.93 -1.36 -3.20
CA SER A 41 9.36 -2.20 -4.32
C SER A 41 8.31 -3.25 -4.64
N GLY A 42 8.08 -3.50 -5.92
CA GLY A 42 7.04 -4.42 -6.34
C GLY A 42 7.21 -4.96 -7.75
N ARG A 43 6.19 -5.68 -8.18
CA ARG A 43 6.08 -6.25 -9.52
C ARG A 43 4.67 -6.06 -10.08
N THR A 44 4.59 -5.96 -11.39
CA THR A 44 3.35 -5.96 -12.16
C THR A 44 3.54 -6.76 -13.45
N GLU A 45 2.46 -7.10 -14.11
CA GLU A 45 2.51 -7.86 -15.37
C GLU A 45 3.19 -7.04 -16.48
N LYS A 46 4.21 -7.61 -17.12
CA LYS A 46 4.93 -6.95 -18.24
C LYS A 46 4.09 -6.87 -19.52
N ASN A 47 3.36 -7.94 -19.83
CA ASN A 47 2.69 -8.14 -21.10
C ASN A 47 1.18 -8.06 -20.90
N VAL A 48 0.68 -6.86 -20.64
CA VAL A 48 -0.75 -6.64 -20.39
C VAL A 48 -1.53 -6.89 -21.68
N LYS A 49 -2.44 -7.87 -21.67
CA LYS A 49 -3.28 -8.22 -22.84
C LYS A 49 -4.39 -7.21 -23.11
N SER A 50 -4.82 -6.47 -22.09
CA SER A 50 -5.82 -5.40 -22.14
C SER A 50 -5.43 -4.31 -21.15
N GLN A 51 -5.34 -3.05 -21.58
CA GLN A 51 -4.90 -1.95 -20.71
C GLN A 51 -5.80 -1.70 -19.48
N GLU A 52 -6.96 -2.35 -19.43
CA GLU A 52 -8.01 -2.13 -18.42
C GLU A 52 -7.81 -2.92 -17.11
N ASN A 53 -7.03 -4.01 -17.11
CA ASN A 53 -6.84 -4.85 -15.92
C ASN A 53 -5.40 -5.36 -15.83
N GLN A 54 -4.78 -5.21 -14.65
CA GLN A 54 -3.39 -5.63 -14.43
C GLN A 54 -3.15 -6.09 -12.99
N SER A 55 -2.56 -7.27 -12.81
CA SER A 55 -2.14 -7.75 -11.48
C SER A 55 -0.94 -6.97 -10.98
N ILE A 56 -0.96 -6.57 -9.70
CA ILE A 56 0.08 -5.75 -9.07
C ILE A 56 0.35 -6.25 -7.64
N GLY A 57 1.61 -6.25 -7.22
CA GLY A 57 1.98 -6.45 -5.83
C GLY A 57 3.23 -5.67 -5.45
N TRP A 58 3.31 -5.23 -4.20
CA TRP A 58 4.45 -4.47 -3.70
C TRP A 58 4.65 -4.70 -2.20
N VAL A 59 5.83 -4.32 -1.72
CA VAL A 59 6.26 -4.45 -0.33
C VAL A 59 6.83 -3.12 0.14
N VAL A 60 6.53 -2.79 1.40
CA VAL A 60 7.14 -1.69 2.15
C VAL A 60 7.65 -2.25 3.47
N VAL A 61 8.95 -2.10 3.71
CA VAL A 61 9.54 -2.31 5.04
C VAL A 61 9.45 -0.97 5.78
N TRP A 62 8.89 -0.97 6.98
CA TRP A 62 8.67 0.26 7.76
C TRP A 62 9.92 0.67 8.54
N ASP A 63 11.01 0.80 7.79
CA ASP A 63 12.33 1.22 8.25
C ASP A 63 12.87 2.29 7.30
N ASN A 64 13.19 3.46 7.83
CA ASN A 64 13.83 4.55 7.10
C ASN A 64 14.76 5.34 8.03
N GLU A 65 15.37 6.40 7.51
CA GLU A 65 16.31 7.25 8.25
C GLU A 65 15.69 7.98 9.47
N ILE A 66 14.36 7.99 9.61
CA ILE A 66 13.63 8.72 10.66
C ILE A 66 13.09 7.75 11.72
N THR A 67 12.50 6.64 11.30
CA THR A 67 11.80 5.69 12.17
C THR A 67 11.96 4.26 11.68
N ASN A 68 12.09 3.33 12.63
CA ASN A 68 12.02 1.90 12.39
C ASN A 68 10.90 1.30 13.26
N ASN A 69 9.89 0.72 12.62
CA ASN A 69 8.72 0.16 13.27
C ASN A 69 8.77 -1.38 13.37
N ASN A 70 9.90 -2.00 12.99
CA ASN A 70 10.14 -3.44 13.04
C ASN A 70 9.00 -4.25 12.39
N CYS A 71 8.51 -3.79 11.23
CA CYS A 71 7.42 -4.45 10.53
C CYS A 71 7.51 -4.26 9.02
N VAL A 72 6.79 -5.11 8.30
CA VAL A 72 6.72 -5.12 6.84
C VAL A 72 5.28 -5.32 6.39
N THR A 73 4.86 -4.56 5.39
CA THR A 73 3.58 -4.79 4.72
C THR A 73 3.79 -5.18 3.28
N SER A 74 3.12 -6.25 2.85
CA SER A 74 2.97 -6.60 1.44
C SER A 74 1.54 -6.41 0.99
N TRP A 75 1.35 -5.82 -0.17
CA TRP A 75 0.06 -5.72 -0.86
C TRP A 75 0.06 -6.60 -2.10
N SER A 76 -1.07 -7.26 -2.34
CA SER A 76 -1.33 -8.05 -3.54
C SER A 76 -2.73 -7.72 -4.06
N GLY A 77 -2.83 -7.34 -5.32
CA GLY A 77 -4.06 -6.83 -5.87
C GLY A 77 -4.06 -6.69 -7.38
N GLN A 78 -4.95 -5.83 -7.86
CA GLN A 78 -5.14 -5.55 -9.27
C GLN A 78 -5.53 -4.10 -9.50
N LEU A 79 -5.00 -3.52 -10.57
CA LEU A 79 -5.48 -2.29 -11.19
C LEU A 79 -6.65 -2.65 -12.10
N GLN A 80 -7.74 -1.90 -12.00
CA GLN A 80 -8.93 -2.04 -12.85
C GLN A 80 -9.48 -0.66 -13.23
N GLU A 81 -10.12 -0.57 -14.39
CA GLU A 81 -10.99 0.57 -14.71
C GLU A 81 -12.41 0.29 -14.21
N ILE A 82 -12.90 1.14 -13.30
CA ILE A 82 -14.25 1.05 -12.71
C ILE A 82 -14.95 2.37 -12.97
N GLU A 83 -16.03 2.34 -13.77
CA GLU A 83 -16.83 3.53 -14.11
C GLU A 83 -16.00 4.68 -14.73
N GLY A 84 -14.95 4.33 -15.49
CA GLY A 84 -14.05 5.30 -16.13
C GLY A 84 -12.94 5.84 -15.21
N GLU A 85 -12.81 5.32 -13.99
CA GLU A 85 -11.72 5.64 -13.07
C GLU A 85 -10.74 4.47 -12.92
N GLU A 86 -9.43 4.77 -12.93
CA GLU A 86 -8.41 3.80 -12.52
C GLU A 86 -8.50 3.55 -10.99
N VAL A 87 -8.66 2.30 -10.58
CA VAL A 87 -8.72 1.89 -9.17
C VAL A 87 -7.81 0.70 -8.93
N ILE A 88 -7.00 0.74 -7.87
CA ILE A 88 -6.26 -0.43 -7.39
C ILE A 88 -6.94 -0.97 -6.14
N HIS A 89 -7.39 -2.22 -6.21
CA HIS A 89 -7.85 -2.97 -5.04
C HIS A 89 -6.78 -3.98 -4.65
N ALA A 90 -6.30 -3.91 -3.40
CA ALA A 90 -5.27 -4.81 -2.91
C ALA A 90 -5.55 -5.26 -1.49
N TYR A 91 -5.39 -6.57 -1.26
CA TYR A 91 -5.29 -7.11 0.10
C TYR A 91 -3.87 -6.93 0.61
N TRP A 92 -3.73 -6.73 1.91
CA TRP A 92 -2.44 -6.56 2.55
C TRP A 92 -2.24 -7.54 3.71
N MET A 93 -0.96 -7.85 3.95
CA MET A 93 -0.47 -8.54 5.13
C MET A 93 0.58 -7.67 5.80
N LEU A 94 0.31 -7.21 7.02
CA LEU A 94 1.27 -6.47 7.86
C LEU A 94 1.83 -7.46 8.88
N THR A 95 3.12 -7.76 8.80
CA THR A 95 3.81 -8.60 9.77
C THR A 95 4.67 -7.74 10.67
N ILE A 96 4.38 -7.78 11.96
CA ILE A 96 5.13 -7.07 13.01
C ILE A 96 6.10 -8.06 13.65
N GLU A 97 7.34 -7.64 13.88
CA GLU A 97 8.34 -8.46 14.57
C GLU A 97 7.81 -8.89 15.95
N THR A 98 7.96 -10.17 16.26
CA THR A 98 7.61 -10.74 17.56
C THR A 98 8.72 -11.61 18.10
N VAL A 99 8.78 -11.72 19.43
CA VAL A 99 9.66 -12.70 20.08
C VAL A 99 9.28 -14.14 19.71
N PRO A 100 10.24 -15.09 19.73
CA PRO A 100 9.97 -16.50 19.48
C PRO A 100 8.80 -17.03 20.33
N GLY A 101 7.91 -17.80 19.70
CA GLY A 101 6.69 -18.32 20.33
C GLY A 101 5.46 -17.39 20.24
N SER A 102 5.63 -16.15 19.79
CA SER A 102 4.53 -15.20 19.55
C SER A 102 4.15 -15.02 18.08
N ASN A 103 4.75 -15.78 17.15
CA ASN A 103 4.52 -15.67 15.70
C ASN A 103 3.04 -15.84 15.30
N TRP A 104 2.24 -16.55 16.10
CA TRP A 104 0.83 -16.79 15.80
C TRP A 104 -0.01 -15.51 15.70
N LYS A 105 0.46 -14.41 16.30
CA LYS A 105 -0.21 -13.09 16.30
C LYS A 105 0.56 -12.01 15.54
N SER A 106 1.63 -12.36 14.81
CA SER A 106 2.51 -11.38 14.17
C SER A 106 1.88 -10.71 12.96
N THR A 107 0.90 -11.36 12.31
CA THR A 107 0.40 -10.92 11.01
C THR A 107 -1.04 -10.45 11.09
N LEU A 108 -1.26 -9.19 10.72
CA LEU A 108 -2.56 -8.59 10.48
C LEU A 108 -2.89 -8.67 8.98
N ILE A 109 -4.17 -8.75 8.65
CA ILE A 109 -4.66 -8.83 7.26
C ILE A 109 -5.78 -7.83 7.09
N GLY A 110 -5.82 -7.19 5.91
CA GLY A 110 -6.91 -6.32 5.51
C GLY A 110 -6.85 -6.03 4.02
N TYR A 111 -7.44 -4.92 3.61
CA TYR A 111 -7.39 -4.44 2.25
C TYR A 111 -7.36 -2.92 2.22
N ASP A 112 -6.84 -2.36 1.13
CA ASP A 112 -6.86 -0.95 0.81
C ASP A 112 -7.42 -0.76 -0.61
N THR A 113 -8.01 0.40 -0.87
CA THR A 113 -8.44 0.83 -2.20
C THR A 113 -7.72 2.12 -2.56
N PHE A 114 -6.90 2.07 -3.61
CA PHE A 114 -6.16 3.22 -4.08
C PHE A 114 -6.80 3.87 -5.29
N LYS A 115 -6.84 5.20 -5.28
CA LYS A 115 -7.31 6.05 -6.39
C LYS A 115 -6.32 7.17 -6.67
N ARG A 116 -6.47 7.84 -7.82
CA ARG A 116 -5.65 9.01 -8.19
C ARG A 116 -6.00 10.27 -7.39
N THR A 117 -7.22 10.36 -6.89
CA THR A 117 -7.73 11.52 -6.16
C THR A 117 -7.57 11.33 -4.65
N ILE A 118 -7.07 12.36 -3.98
CA ILE A 118 -6.97 12.37 -2.52
C ILE A 118 -8.37 12.23 -1.87
N PRO A 119 -8.56 11.35 -0.89
CA PRO A 119 -9.83 11.24 -0.18
C PRO A 119 -10.11 12.51 0.64
N THR A 120 -11.39 12.84 0.80
CA THR A 120 -11.80 13.93 1.69
C THR A 120 -11.60 13.54 3.16
N ALA A 121 -11.44 14.52 4.05
CA ALA A 121 -11.30 14.27 5.49
C ALA A 121 -12.46 13.43 6.08
N SER A 122 -13.68 13.59 5.54
CA SER A 122 -14.84 12.79 5.95
C SER A 122 -14.66 11.30 5.63
N VAL A 123 -14.14 10.99 4.44
CA VAL A 123 -13.83 9.61 4.03
C VAL A 123 -12.73 9.03 4.93
N ILE A 124 -11.63 9.77 5.11
CA ILE A 124 -10.52 9.34 5.97
C ILE A 124 -11.02 9.01 7.38
N ASN A 125 -11.76 9.93 8.01
CA ASN A 125 -12.25 9.74 9.38
C ASN A 125 -13.20 8.54 9.52
N LYS A 126 -13.99 8.24 8.49
CA LYS A 126 -14.85 7.05 8.47
C LYS A 126 -14.03 5.76 8.47
N HIS A 127 -12.94 5.71 7.70
CA HIS A 127 -12.13 4.50 7.54
C HIS A 127 -11.15 4.28 8.68
N VAL A 128 -10.47 5.33 9.18
CA VAL A 128 -9.51 5.23 10.29
C VAL A 128 -10.14 4.64 11.56
N ASN A 129 -11.42 4.94 11.83
CA ASN A 129 -12.11 4.49 13.04
C ASN A 129 -12.76 3.10 12.93
N SER A 130 -12.74 2.47 11.75
CA SER A 130 -13.54 1.26 11.49
C SER A 130 -12.73 0.03 11.07
N ARG A 131 -11.43 0.16 10.83
CA ARG A 131 -10.63 -0.91 10.22
C ARG A 131 -9.22 -1.00 10.80
N SER A 132 -8.64 -2.19 10.70
CA SER A 132 -7.19 -2.37 10.79
C SER A 132 -6.51 -1.61 9.64
N VAL A 133 -5.31 -1.11 9.91
CA VAL A 133 -4.54 -0.32 8.95
C VAL A 133 -3.34 -1.11 8.44
N SER A 134 -2.91 -0.79 7.21
CA SER A 134 -1.81 -1.45 6.51
C SER A 134 -0.42 -0.95 6.90
N HIS A 135 -0.33 -0.02 7.85
CA HIS A 135 0.89 0.63 8.31
C HIS A 135 0.96 0.58 9.85
N PRO A 136 2.15 0.72 10.45
CA PRO A 136 2.30 0.76 11.89
C PRO A 136 1.51 1.93 12.51
N LEU A 137 0.88 1.66 13.67
CA LEU A 137 0.19 2.64 14.50
C LEU A 137 1.13 3.31 15.49
#